data_AF-A0A920S564-F1
#
_entry.id   AF-A0A920S564-F1
#
_cell.length_a   1.000
_cell.length_b   1.000
_cell.length_c   1.000
_cell.angle_alpha   90.00
_cell.angle_beta   90.00
_cell.angle_gamma   90.00
#
_symmetry.space_group_name_H-M   'P 1'
#
loop_
_entity.id
_entity.type
_entity.pdbx_description
1 polymer ?
#
loop_
_entity_poly.entity_id
_entity_poly.type
_entity_poly.pdbx_seq_one_letter_code
_entity_poly.pdbx_strand_id
1 'polypeptide(L)'
;MSVLAPYDLENFSIEGLDVLVNKPKVAAYRAPEPSVHARDGIGDDDLARELGWTRLTCVLRMLRMKVLKPLYGPKFPAIGLKASL
;
A
#
# COMPACT_ATOMS: atom_id res chain seq x y z
N MET A 1 1.27 -9.37 0.89
CA MET A 1 1.37 -8.02 0.28
C MET A 1 0.11 -7.60 -0.48
N SER A 2 -0.83 -6.99 0.21
CA SER A 2 -2.05 -6.38 -0.39
C SER A 2 -1.99 -4.85 -0.42
N VAL A 3 -0.92 -4.25 0.11
CA VAL A 3 -0.82 -2.80 0.36
C VAL A 3 -0.89 -1.94 -0.91
N LEU A 4 -0.33 -2.41 -2.03
CA LEU A 4 -0.37 -1.68 -3.31
C LEU A 4 -1.54 -2.11 -4.21
N ALA A 5 -2.33 -3.11 -3.82
CA ALA A 5 -3.43 -3.61 -4.64
C ALA A 5 -4.49 -2.55 -5.02
N PRO A 6 -4.88 -1.60 -4.14
CA PRO A 6 -5.91 -0.62 -4.48
C PRO A 6 -5.39 0.61 -5.25
N TYR A 7 -4.07 0.72 -5.48
CA TYR A 7 -3.47 1.88 -6.13
C TYR A 7 -3.08 1.56 -7.58
N ASP A 8 -3.24 2.54 -8.46
CA ASP A 8 -2.78 2.48 -9.84
C ASP A 8 -1.39 3.11 -9.96
N LEU A 9 -0.37 2.27 -10.04
CA LEU A 9 1.04 2.66 -10.16
C LEU A 9 1.59 2.00 -11.42
N GLU A 10 2.17 2.79 -12.33
CA GLU A 10 2.77 2.26 -13.55
C GLU A 10 4.10 1.55 -13.28
N ASN A 11 4.90 2.13 -12.38
CA ASN A 11 6.24 1.66 -12.05
C ASN A 11 6.39 1.55 -10.53
N PHE A 12 6.95 0.43 -10.07
CA PHE A 12 7.24 0.22 -8.66
C PHE A 12 8.37 -0.81 -8.49
N SER A 13 9.07 -0.73 -7.38
CA SER A 13 10.02 -1.74 -6.92
C SER A 13 9.89 -1.88 -5.40
N ILE A 14 9.88 -3.10 -4.90
CA ILE A 14 9.84 -3.39 -3.47
C ILE A 14 10.91 -4.42 -3.19
N GLU A 15 11.80 -4.09 -2.26
CA GLU A 15 12.77 -5.01 -1.70
C GLU A 15 12.49 -5.15 -0.19
N GLY A 16 12.44 -6.39 0.30
CA GLY A 16 12.23 -6.70 1.70
C GLY A 16 13.40 -7.54 2.22
N LEU A 17 14.05 -7.06 3.28
CA LEU A 17 15.17 -7.74 3.92
C LEU A 17 14.73 -8.20 5.31
N ASP A 18 14.81 -9.51 5.57
CA ASP A 18 14.67 -10.05 6.92
C ASP A 18 16.06 -10.14 7.57
N VAL A 19 16.32 -9.22 8.50
CA VAL A 19 17.63 -9.11 9.14
C VAL A 19 17.65 -9.93 10.42
N LEU A 20 18.51 -10.95 10.45
CA LEU A 20 18.73 -11.76 11.64
C LEU A 20 19.49 -10.95 12.70
N VAL A 21 18.88 -10.80 13.87
CA VAL A 21 19.46 -10.10 15.02
C VAL A 21 19.29 -10.95 16.28
N ASN A 22 20.13 -10.71 17.29
CA ASN A 22 20.11 -11.44 18.55
C ASN A 22 18.96 -10.97 19.47
N LYS A 23 17.72 -11.19 19.03
CA LYS A 23 16.48 -10.89 19.77
C LYS A 23 15.56 -12.11 19.74
N PRO A 24 14.51 -12.16 20.59
CA PRO A 24 13.52 -13.23 20.53
C PRO A 24 12.95 -13.42 19.11
N LYS A 25 12.76 -14.69 18.72
CA LYS A 25 12.30 -15.07 17.38
C LYS A 25 10.94 -14.40 17.08
N VAL A 26 10.83 -13.77 15.92
CA VAL A 26 9.56 -13.19 15.45
C VAL A 26 8.59 -14.32 15.14
N ALA A 27 7.37 -14.20 15.64
CA ALA A 27 6.26 -15.08 15.31
C ALA A 27 5.23 -14.32 14.47
N ALA A 28 4.39 -15.06 13.75
CA ALA A 28 3.26 -14.46 13.05
C ALA A 28 2.31 -13.78 14.06
N TYR A 29 2.02 -12.51 13.82
CA TYR A 29 1.03 -11.74 14.58
C TYR A 29 0.02 -11.14 13.60
N ARG A 30 -1.19 -10.82 14.10
CA ARG A 30 -2.34 -10.43 13.28
C ARG A 30 -1.97 -9.33 12.27
N ALA A 31 -2.18 -9.62 10.98
CA ALA A 31 -1.75 -8.81 9.84
C ALA A 31 -0.23 -8.53 9.82
N PRO A 32 0.59 -9.55 9.47
CA PRO A 32 2.05 -9.44 9.48
C PRO A 32 2.55 -8.66 8.26
N GLU A 33 2.24 -7.37 8.19
CA GLU A 33 2.54 -6.53 7.03
C GLU A 33 2.95 -5.12 7.50
N PRO A 34 4.19 -4.91 7.98
CA PRO A 34 4.70 -3.56 8.31
C PRO A 34 4.64 -2.59 7.11
N SER A 35 4.50 -3.14 5.91
CA SER A 35 4.30 -2.42 4.65
C SER A 35 3.04 -1.52 4.64
N VAL A 36 1.99 -1.84 5.40
CA VAL A 36 0.76 -1.02 5.45
C VAL A 36 1.04 0.34 6.07
N HIS A 37 1.75 0.38 7.21
CA HIS A 37 2.07 1.64 7.88
C HIS A 37 3.03 2.50 7.06
N ALA A 38 4.02 1.88 6.40
CA ALA A 38 4.94 2.59 5.52
C ALA A 38 4.21 3.27 4.36
N ARG A 39 3.19 2.64 3.77
CA ARG A 39 2.43 3.24 2.69
C ARG A 39 1.47 4.34 3.18
N ASP A 40 0.68 4.02 4.19
CA ASP A 40 -0.38 4.91 4.69
C ASP A 40 0.18 6.17 5.37
N GLY A 41 1.26 6.02 6.14
CA GLY A 41 1.83 7.09 6.96
C GLY A 41 2.94 7.88 6.27
N ILE A 42 3.85 7.20 5.57
CA ILE A 42 5.03 7.86 4.96
C ILE A 42 4.77 8.15 3.47
N GLY A 43 4.05 7.28 2.77
CA GLY A 43 3.78 7.45 1.34
C GLY A 43 2.74 8.54 1.05
N ASP A 44 1.50 8.33 1.50
CA ASP A 44 0.38 9.18 1.08
C ASP A 44 0.31 10.52 1.84
N ASP A 45 0.70 10.55 3.11
CA ASP A 45 0.67 11.75 3.96
C ASP A 45 1.78 12.75 3.62
N ASP A 46 3.01 12.28 3.41
CA ASP A 46 4.13 13.17 3.03
C ASP A 46 3.96 13.69 1.59
N LEU A 47 3.46 12.85 0.68
CA LEU A 47 3.12 13.28 -0.67
C LEU A 47 1.99 14.32 -0.68
N ALA A 48 0.98 14.15 0.18
CA ALA A 48 -0.10 15.12 0.31
C ALA A 48 0.42 16.47 0.84
N ARG A 49 1.37 16.46 1.78
CA ARG A 49 2.02 17.68 2.29
C ARG A 49 2.80 18.42 1.19
N GLU A 50 3.59 17.71 0.39
CA GLU A 50 4.38 18.33 -0.68
C GLU A 50 3.50 18.92 -1.79
N LEU A 51 2.41 18.25 -2.15
CA LEU A 51 1.50 18.69 -3.20
C LEU A 51 0.42 19.68 -2.71
N GLY A 52 0.38 19.97 -1.41
CA GLY A 52 -0.66 20.81 -0.80
C GLY A 52 -2.06 20.18 -0.87
N TRP A 53 -2.15 18.86 -0.95
CA TRP A 53 -3.40 18.12 -1.02
C TRP A 53 -3.83 17.64 0.37
N THR A 54 -5.12 17.33 0.53
CA THR A 54 -5.56 16.50 1.66
C THR A 54 -5.21 15.04 1.37
N ARG A 55 -4.85 14.28 2.41
CA ARG A 55 -4.54 12.85 2.30
C ARG A 55 -5.60 12.08 1.52
N LEU A 56 -6.88 12.35 1.80
CA LEU A 56 -8.01 11.73 1.11
C LEU A 56 -7.98 12.01 -0.41
N THR A 57 -7.66 13.24 -0.81
CA THR A 57 -7.53 13.61 -2.22
C THR A 57 -6.38 12.88 -2.89
N CYS A 58 -5.25 12.72 -2.19
CA CYS A 58 -4.09 11.96 -2.67
C CYS A 58 -4.47 10.50 -2.97
N VAL A 59 -5.12 9.85 -2.00
CA VAL A 59 -5.59 8.46 -2.11
C VAL A 59 -6.59 8.28 -3.24
N LEU A 60 -7.61 9.14 -3.32
CA LEU A 60 -8.65 9.07 -4.36
C LEU A 60 -8.09 9.21 -5.78
N ARG A 61 -7.03 10.00 -5.95
CA ARG A 61 -6.43 10.26 -7.26
C ARG A 61 -5.54 9.12 -7.74
N MET A 62 -4.99 8.34 -6.82
CA MET A 62 -4.18 7.14 -7.11
C MET A 62 -5.00 5.86 -7.11
N LEU A 63 -6.31 5.93 -6.85
CA LEU A 63 -7.15 4.77 -6.61
C LEU A 63 -7.49 4.01 -7.89
N ARG A 64 -7.46 2.69 -7.81
CA ARG A 64 -7.71 1.80 -8.94
C ARG A 64 -9.21 1.51 -9.09
N MET A 65 -9.79 2.01 -10.18
CA MET A 65 -11.24 2.00 -10.41
C MET A 65 -11.74 0.87 -11.32
N LYS A 66 -10.84 0.23 -12.08
CA LYS A 66 -11.17 -0.81 -13.07
C LYS A 66 -10.49 -2.13 -12.73
N VAL A 67 -11.01 -3.21 -13.31
CA VAL A 67 -10.37 -4.54 -13.28
C VAL A 67 -9.06 -4.45 -14.07
N LEU A 68 -7.99 -4.09 -13.36
CA LEU A 68 -6.64 -4.01 -13.92
C LEU A 68 -5.80 -5.20 -13.42
N LYS A 69 -4.80 -5.58 -14.20
CA LYS A 69 -3.80 -6.55 -13.72
C LYS A 69 -3.04 -5.89 -12.56
N PRO A 70 -3.02 -6.45 -11.34
CA PRO A 70 -2.23 -5.88 -10.27
C PRO A 70 -0.75 -5.90 -10.56
N LEU A 71 -0.06 -5.02 -9.85
CA LEU A 71 1.39 -4.93 -9.73
C LEU A 71 2.02 -6.29 -9.36
N TYR A 72 1.28 -7.10 -8.61
CA TYR A 72 1.63 -8.48 -8.29
C TYR A 72 0.36 -9.34 -8.16
N GLY A 73 0.42 -10.59 -8.64
CA GLY A 73 -0.65 -11.58 -8.43
C GLY A 73 -1.77 -11.60 -9.49
N PRO A 74 -2.91 -12.27 -9.18
CA PRO A 74 -4.02 -12.48 -10.11
C PRO A 74 -4.87 -11.22 -10.30
N LYS A 75 -5.60 -11.10 -11.42
CA LYS A 75 -6.49 -9.95 -11.65
C LYS A 75 -7.50 -9.79 -10.50
N PHE A 76 -7.48 -8.63 -9.84
CA PHE A 76 -8.50 -8.31 -8.85
C PHE A 76 -9.80 -7.87 -9.53
N PRO A 77 -10.97 -8.29 -9.02
CA PRO A 77 -12.25 -7.68 -9.38
C PRO A 77 -12.29 -6.22 -8.89
N ALA A 78 -13.40 -5.51 -9.12
CA ALA A 78 -13.56 -4.14 -8.66
C ALA A 78 -13.23 -4.01 -7.16
N ILE A 79 -12.26 -3.15 -6.82
CA ILE A 79 -11.80 -2.94 -5.45
C ILE A 79 -12.65 -1.81 -4.83
N GLY A 80 -13.34 -2.12 -3.73
CA GLY A 80 -14.34 -1.24 -3.11
C GLY A 80 -13.80 -0.13 -2.22
N LEU A 81 -12.49 0.15 -2.21
CA LEU A 81 -11.87 1.11 -1.28
C LEU A 81 -12.53 2.49 -1.33
N LYS A 82 -12.95 2.96 -2.51
CA LYS A 82 -13.66 4.24 -2.67
C LYS A 82 -15.00 4.30 -1.92
N ALA A 83 -15.69 3.16 -1.77
CA ALA A 83 -16.97 3.10 -1.07
C ALA A 83 -16.81 3.03 0.46
N SER A 84 -15.59 2.81 0.95
CA SER A 84 -15.28 2.68 2.38
C SER A 84 -14.60 3.92 2.98
N LEU A 85 -14.21 4.88 2.13
CA LEU A 85 -13.62 6.17 2.49
C LEU A 85 -14.72 7.24 2.66
#